data_AF-K0Q3N1-F1
#
_entry.id   AF-K0Q3N1-F1
#
_cell.length_a   1.000
_cell.length_b   1.000
_cell.length_c   1.000
_cell.angle_alpha   90.00
_cell.angle_beta   90.00
_cell.angle_gamma   90.00
#
_symmetry.space_group_name_H-M   'P 1'
#
loop_
_entity.id
_entity.type
_entity.pdbx_description
1 polymer ?
#
loop_
_entity_poly.entity_id
_entity_poly.type
_entity_poly.pdbx_seq_one_letter_code
_entity_poly.pdbx_strand_id
1 'polypeptide(L)' 'MVPTIINRSQVPLDSRDLETCQLVFDEIRTDHHVTKDSPEAEFIASIIISLYRQGVRDPKQLQSMVEAARGLFQPTG' A
#
# COMPACT_ATOMS: atom_id res chain seq x y z
N MET A 1 26.65 -24.62 -4.56
CA MET A 1 26.34 -23.19 -4.39
C MET A 1 25.00 -22.92 -5.04
N VAL A 2 23.94 -22.77 -4.26
CA VAL A 2 22.64 -22.32 -4.77
C VAL A 2 22.62 -20.80 -4.68
N PRO A 3 22.28 -20.05 -5.74
CA PRO A 3 22.14 -18.61 -5.61
C PRO A 3 20.94 -18.36 -4.70
N THR A 4 21.19 -17.70 -3.56
CA THR A 4 20.15 -17.16 -2.69
C THR A 4 19.35 -16.14 -3.50
N ILE A 5 18.30 -16.62 -4.15
CA ILE A 5 17.22 -15.78 -4.64
C ILE A 5 16.67 -15.10 -3.41
N ILE A 6 17.08 -13.84 -3.22
CA ILE A 6 16.51 -12.95 -2.21
C ILE A 6 15.04 -12.81 -2.62
N ASN A 7 14.21 -13.66 -2.05
CA ASN A 7 12.77 -13.56 -2.12
C ASN A 7 12.39 -12.26 -1.40
N ARG A 8 12.39 -11.14 -2.11
CA ARG A 8 12.02 -9.81 -1.60
C ARG A 8 10.63 -9.80 -0.94
N SER A 9 9.82 -10.83 -1.20
CA SER A 9 8.48 -11.02 -0.65
C SER A 9 8.44 -11.47 0.83
N GLN A 10 9.58 -11.87 1.41
CA GLN A 10 9.69 -12.35 2.80
C GLN A 10 10.48 -11.42 3.73
N VAL A 11 10.84 -10.22 3.30
CA VAL A 11 11.47 -9.26 4.23
C VAL A 11 10.40 -8.88 5.26
N PRO A 12 10.60 -9.16 6.56
CA PRO A 12 9.69 -8.69 7.59
C PRO A 12 9.64 -7.17 7.49
N LEU A 13 8.43 -6.61 7.46
CA LEU A 13 8.27 -5.16 7.54
C LEU A 13 8.78 -4.76 8.92
N ASP A 14 9.90 -4.04 8.97
CA ASP A 14 10.39 -3.47 10.22
C ASP A 14 9.40 -2.39 10.69
N SER A 15 9.42 -2.07 11.98
CA SER A 15 8.51 -1.03 12.54
C SER A 15 8.61 0.29 11.79
N ARG A 16 9.78 0.66 11.26
CA ARG A 16 9.98 1.84 10.40
C ARG A 16 9.25 1.75 9.06
N ASP A 17 9.20 0.57 8.45
CA ASP A 17 8.47 0.37 7.19
C ASP A 17 6.96 0.46 7.45
N LEU A 18 6.47 -0.09 8.57
CA LEU A 18 5.07 0.05 8.99
C LEU A 18 4.68 1.50 9.31
N GLU A 19 5.53 2.25 10.00
CA GLU A 19 5.33 3.69 10.22
C GLU A 19 5.26 4.46 8.91
N THR A 20 6.13 4.14 7.95
CA THR A 20 6.12 4.76 6.62
C THR A 20 4.83 4.41 5.86
N CYS A 21 4.42 3.15 5.89
CA CYS A 21 3.15 2.71 5.30
C CYS A 21 1.95 3.42 5.93
N GLN A 22 1.94 3.57 7.26
CA GLN A 22 0.88 4.28 7.97
C GLN A 22 0.83 5.76 7.62
N LEU A 23 1.97 6.43 7.50
CA LEU A 23 2.05 7.83 7.09
C LEU A 23 1.43 8.04 5.71
N VAL A 24 1.85 7.24 4.72
CA VAL A 24 1.31 7.28 3.36
C VAL A 24 -0.18 6.95 3.35
N PHE A 25 -0.61 5.97 4.15
CA PHE A 25 -2.01 5.61 4.30
C PHE A 25 -2.86 6.75 4.89
N ASP A 26 -2.36 7.44 5.90
CA ASP A 26 -3.04 8.54 6.55
C ASP A 26 -3.15 9.76 5.63
N GLU A 27 -2.09 10.05 4.85
CA GLU A 27 -2.12 11.07 3.80
C GLU A 27 -3.18 10.76 2.73
N ILE A 28 -3.18 9.53 2.19
CA ILE A 28 -4.15 9.09 1.16
C ILE A 28 -5.58 9.13 1.71
N ARG A 29 -5.78 8.68 2.95
CA ARG A 29 -7.08 8.77 3.63
C ARG A 29 -7.56 10.19 3.76
N THR A 30 -6.68 11.09 4.18
CA THR A 30 -7.00 12.49 4.43
C THR A 30 -7.32 13.21 3.13
N ASP A 31 -6.52 12.98 2.08
CA ASP A 31 -6.73 13.55 0.76
C ASP A 31 -8.08 13.09 0.15
N HIS A 32 -8.39 11.80 0.28
CA HIS A 32 -9.60 11.22 -0.29
C HIS A 32 -10.81 11.16 0.66
N HIS A 33 -10.73 11.75 1.86
CA HIS A 33 -11.77 11.69 2.90
C HIS A 33 -12.28 10.27 3.19
N VAL A 34 -11.39 9.27 3.18
CA VAL A 34 -11.76 7.87 3.42
C VAL A 34 -11.89 7.61 4.92
N THR A 35 -13.04 7.12 5.38
CA THR A 35 -13.35 6.94 6.81
C THR A 35 -12.66 5.74 7.44
N LYS A 36 -12.23 5.86 8.72
CA LYS A 36 -11.71 4.81 9.65
C LYS A 36 -11.97 3.34 9.26
N ASP A 37 -13.29 3.14 9.25
CA ASP A 37 -14.01 1.89 9.24
C ASP A 37 -14.62 1.57 7.86
N SER A 38 -14.22 2.29 6.81
CA SER A 38 -14.70 1.95 5.48
C SER A 38 -13.94 0.73 4.93
N PRO A 39 -14.62 -0.15 4.17
CA PRO A 39 -13.95 -1.26 3.47
C PRO A 39 -12.88 -0.74 2.50
N GLU A 40 -13.04 0.48 2.02
CA GLU A 40 -12.09 1.18 1.16
C GLU A 40 -10.78 1.47 1.91
N ALA A 41 -10.84 1.80 3.20
CA ALA A 41 -9.65 2.00 4.01
C ALA A 41 -8.85 0.71 4.23
N GLU A 42 -9.53 -0.40 4.56
CA GLU A 42 -8.87 -1.70 4.68
C GLU A 42 -8.23 -2.13 3.36
N PHE A 43 -8.93 -1.89 2.26
CA PHE A 43 -8.43 -2.18 0.93
C PHE A 43 -7.17 -1.37 0.59
N ILE A 44 -7.21 -0.05 0.82
CA ILE A 44 -6.06 0.83 0.61
C ILE A 44 -4.88 0.38 1.49
N ALA A 45 -5.09 0.08 2.77
CA ALA A 45 -4.03 -0.38 3.66
C ALA A 45 -3.40 -1.69 3.17
N SER A 46 -4.23 -2.64 2.74
CA SER A 46 -3.79 -3.92 2.17
C SER A 46 -2.96 -3.73 0.90
N ILE A 47 -3.38 -2.83 0.00
CA ILE A 47 -2.63 -2.47 -1.20
C ILE A 47 -1.30 -1.83 -0.85
N ILE A 48 -1.27 -0.83 0.04
CA ILE A 48 -0.04 -0.15 0.42
C ILE A 48 0.97 -1.17 0.95
N ILE A 49 0.55 -2.05 1.86
CA ILE A 49 1.41 -3.10 2.41
C ILE A 49 1.89 -4.07 1.31
N SER A 50 1.01 -4.47 0.40
CA SER A 50 1.36 -5.36 -0.71
C SER A 50 2.36 -4.73 -1.68
N LEU A 51 2.19 -3.44 -2.02
CA LEU A 51 3.09 -2.67 -2.88
C LEU A 51 4.44 -2.43 -2.20
N TYR A 52 4.43 -2.12 -0.91
CA TYR A 52 5.64 -1.94 -0.12
C TYR A 52 6.48 -3.22 -0.09
N ARG A 53 5.83 -4.38 0.07
CA ARG A 53 6.47 -5.70 -0.01
C ARG A 53 6.99 -6.06 -1.40
N GLN A 54 6.40 -5.50 -2.46
CA GLN A 54 6.93 -5.61 -3.82
C GLN A 54 8.17 -4.73 -4.05
N GLY A 55 8.50 -3.86 -3.10
CA GLY A 55 9.63 -2.94 -3.14
C GLY A 55 9.25 -1.51 -3.52
N VAL A 56 7.95 -1.20 -3.61
CA VAL A 56 7.47 0.16 -3.89
C VAL A 56 7.47 0.97 -2.59
N ARG A 57 8.54 1.75 -2.38
CA ARG A 57 8.65 2.68 -1.24
C ARG A 57 8.41 4.13 -1.62
N ASP A 58 8.19 4.41 -2.91
CA ASP A 58 7.96 5.76 -3.38
C ASP A 58 6.50 6.18 -3.10
N PRO A 59 6.26 7.27 -2.36
CA PRO A 59 4.92 7.68 -1.96
C PRO A 59 4.05 8.12 -3.15
N LYS A 60 4.64 8.73 -4.19
CA LYS A 60 3.89 9.11 -5.40
C LYS A 60 3.49 7.87 -6.19
N GLN A 61 4.38 6.90 -6.30
CA GLN A 61 4.07 5.62 -6.95
C GLN A 61 3.01 4.83 -6.17
N LEU A 62 3.10 4.81 -4.83
CA LEU A 62 2.07 4.22 -3.96
C LEU A 62 0.71 4.90 -4.19
N GLN A 63 0.65 6.23 -4.18
CA GLN A 63 -0.57 6.98 -4.48
C GLN A 63 -1.14 6.60 -5.84
N SER A 64 -0.36 6.69 -6.93
CA SER A 64 -0.86 6.37 -8.27
C SER A 64 -1.35 4.93 -8.41
N MET A 65 -0.71 3.97 -7.74
CA MET A 65 -1.13 2.57 -7.77
C MET A 65 -2.38 2.31 -6.91
N VAL A 66 -2.49 2.98 -5.75
CA VAL A 66 -3.69 2.95 -4.92
C VAL A 66 -4.86 3.59 -5.66
N GLU A 67 -4.68 4.75 -6.28
CA GLU A 67 -5.70 5.42 -7.10
C GLU A 67 -6.13 4.56 -8.28
N ALA A 68 -5.18 3.93 -8.99
CA ALA A 68 -5.49 3.00 -10.07
C ALA A 68 -6.31 1.79 -9.56
N ALA A 69 -5.93 1.21 -8.43
CA ALA A 69 -6.64 0.07 -7.85
C ALA A 69 -8.00 0.45 -7.23
N ARG A 70 -8.13 1.67 -6.69
CA ARG A 70 -9.38 2.23 -6.20
C ARG A 70 -10.33 2.57 -7.35
N GLY A 71 -9.81 3.06 -8.46
CA GLY A 71 -10.58 3.27 -9.70
C GLY A 71 -11.19 1.97 -10.22
N LEU A 72 -10.50 0.83 -10.04
CA LEU A 72 -11.06 -0.50 -10.32
C LEU A 72 -12.14 -0.93 -9.31
N PHE A 73 -12.17 -0.33 -8.12
CA PHE A 73 -13.19 -0.54 -7.10
C PHE A 73 -14.46 0.28 -7.33
N GLN A 74 -14.44 1.24 -8.26
CA GLN A 74 -15.66 1.87 -8.73
C GLN A 74 -16.28 0.95 -9.79
N PRO A 75 -17.34 0.19 -9.49
CA PRO A 75 -18.09 -0.45 -10.55
C PRO A 75 -18.64 0.68 -11.41
N THR A 76 -18.18 0.75 -12.67
CA THR A 76 -18.91 1.43 -13.73
C THR A 76 -20.34 0.90 -13.68
N GLY A 77 -21.25 1.73 -13.15
CA GLY A 77 -22.69 1.55 -13.31
C GLY A 77 -23.12 1.91 -14.72
#